data_AF-A0A2D0I9U7-F1
#
_entry.id   AF-A0A2D0I9U7-F1
#
_cell.length_a   1.000
_cell.length_b   1.000
_cell.length_c   1.000
_cell.angle_alpha   90.00
_cell.angle_beta   90.00
_cell.angle_gamma   90.00
#
_symmetry.space_group_name_H-M   'P 1'
#
loop_
_entity.id
_entity.type
_entity.pdbx_description
1 polymer ?
#
loop_
_entity_poly.entity_id
_entity_poly.type
_entity_poly.pdbx_seq_one_letter_code
_entity_poly.pdbx_strand_id
1 'polypeptide(L)'
;MDNKIEKKVSSLISDTARNSAKAYQNENLKTRRYREEDFFNQSLDYRNFLMVPNGYEGIAISLYILIIPYIAGLSFLYLFVARASYEYFLAFNLTSFAVIWAIGYEVCAVTILVGIFLAWIKHINTRWNQEKARKIPPKDRYGF
;
A
#
# COMPACT_ATOMS: atom_id res chain seq x y z
N MET A 1 22.47 21.51 54.69
CA MET A 1 21.49 21.55 53.60
C MET A 1 20.40 20.54 53.90
N ASP A 2 19.14 20.95 53.77
CA ASP A 2 18.00 20.26 54.37
C ASP A 2 17.53 19.10 53.47
N ASN A 3 17.75 17.85 53.89
CA ASN A 3 17.52 16.62 53.12
C ASN A 3 16.05 16.47 52.65
N LYS A 4 15.14 17.18 53.31
CA LYS A 4 13.72 17.26 52.96
C LYS A 4 13.46 18.09 51.69
N ILE A 5 14.30 19.08 51.40
CA ILE A 5 14.19 19.93 50.21
C ILE A 5 14.70 19.18 48.98
N GLU A 6 15.82 18.48 49.07
CA GLU A 6 16.36 17.68 47.95
C GLU A 6 15.41 16.57 47.50
N LYS A 7 14.81 15.82 48.44
CA LYS A 7 13.82 14.77 48.09
C LYS A 7 12.61 15.34 47.34
N LYS A 8 12.14 16.52 47.74
CA LYS A 8 10.99 17.19 47.11
C LYS A 8 11.32 17.71 45.71
N VAL A 9 12.55 18.22 45.51
CA VAL A 9 13.03 18.65 44.19
C VAL A 9 13.23 17.46 43.25
N SER A 10 13.82 16.37 43.75
CA SER A 10 14.00 15.12 43.00
C SER A 10 12.66 14.53 42.53
N SER A 11 11.64 14.50 43.40
CA SER A 11 10.33 13.97 43.03
C SER A 11 9.66 14.83 41.96
N LEU A 12 9.74 16.16 42.08
CA LEU A 12 9.19 17.09 41.10
C LEU A 12 9.85 16.97 39.72
N ILE A 13 11.18 16.75 39.67
CA ILE A 13 11.89 16.51 38.41
C ILE A 13 11.43 15.19 37.79
N SER A 14 11.28 14.14 38.60
CA SER A 14 10.80 12.83 38.11
C SER A 14 9.35 12.88 37.61
N ASP A 15 8.48 13.63 38.27
CA ASP A 15 7.08 13.81 37.88
C ASP A 15 6.98 14.64 36.59
N THR A 16 7.82 15.66 36.44
CA THR A 16 7.88 16.48 35.22
C THR A 16 8.41 15.67 34.03
N ALA A 17 9.44 14.84 34.23
CA ALA A 17 9.93 13.91 33.22
C ALA A 17 8.88 12.85 32.83
N ARG A 18 8.13 12.33 33.81
CA ARG A 18 7.05 11.35 33.56
C ARG A 18 5.87 11.97 32.82
N ASN A 19 5.52 13.22 33.14
CA ASN A 19 4.42 13.94 32.49
C ASN A 19 4.77 14.37 31.07
N SER A 20 6.00 14.83 30.82
CA SER A 20 6.48 15.13 29.46
C SER A 20 6.57 13.88 28.57
N ALA A 21 7.03 12.75 29.11
CA ALA A 21 7.02 11.48 28.40
C ALA A 21 5.59 11.02 28.03
N LYS A 22 4.62 11.15 28.94
CA LYS A 22 3.21 10.87 28.68
C LYS A 22 2.61 11.83 27.64
N ALA A 23 2.93 13.12 27.71
CA ALA A 23 2.48 14.10 26.72
C ALA A 23 3.00 13.76 25.32
N TYR A 24 4.29 13.45 25.20
CA TYR A 24 4.90 13.02 23.94
C TYR A 24 4.29 11.71 23.39
N GLN A 25 3.98 10.75 24.25
CA GLN A 25 3.27 9.53 23.84
C GLN A 25 1.85 9.84 23.33
N ASN A 26 1.11 10.68 24.05
CA ASN A 26 -0.25 11.05 23.67
C ASN A 26 -0.30 11.84 22.36
N GLU A 27 0.65 12.74 22.13
CA GLU A 27 0.77 13.46 20.86
C GLU A 27 1.07 12.49 19.71
N ASN A 28 2.05 11.61 19.86
CA ASN A 28 2.34 10.60 18.84
C ASN A 28 1.16 9.67 18.54
N LEU A 29 0.37 9.30 19.56
CA LEU A 29 -0.83 8.50 19.39
C LEU A 29 -1.92 9.26 18.62
N LYS A 30 -2.11 10.56 18.89
CA LYS A 30 -3.03 11.42 18.14
C LYS A 30 -2.60 11.59 16.70
N THR A 31 -1.32 11.84 16.44
CA THR A 31 -0.79 11.99 15.06
C THR A 31 -0.90 10.68 14.29
N ARG A 32 -0.72 9.52 14.94
CA ARG A 32 -0.92 8.21 14.33
C ARG A 32 -2.37 7.96 13.94
N ARG A 33 -3.33 8.21 14.85
CA ARG A 33 -4.77 8.07 14.56
C ARG A 33 -5.21 8.98 13.41
N TYR A 34 -4.76 10.24 13.42
CA TYR A 34 -5.08 11.17 12.34
C TYR A 34 -4.59 10.65 10.98
N ARG A 35 -3.37 10.10 10.93
CA ARG A 35 -2.81 9.51 9.70
C ARG A 35 -3.52 8.23 9.26
N GLU A 36 -4.03 7.43 10.19
CA GLU A 36 -4.82 6.22 9.90
C GLU A 36 -6.22 6.57 9.34
N GLU A 37 -6.87 7.58 9.91
CA GLU A 37 -8.16 8.10 9.42
C GLU A 37 -8.01 8.76 8.03
N ASP A 38 -6.88 9.43 7.78
CA ASP A 38 -6.59 10.09 6.50
C ASP A 38 -6.42 9.09 5.35
N PHE A 39 -5.94 7.87 5.62
CA PHE A 39 -5.76 6.84 4.58
C PHE A 39 -7.08 6.36 3.97
N PHE A 40 -8.14 6.23 4.77
CA PHE A 40 -9.46 5.80 4.29
C PHE A 40 -10.30 6.96 3.74
N ASN A 41 -10.01 8.20 4.14
CA ASN A 41 -10.69 9.40 3.68
C ASN A 41 -10.06 10.02 2.43
N GLN A 42 -9.00 9.42 1.89
CA GLN A 42 -8.35 9.93 0.70
C GLN A 42 -9.30 9.80 -0.50
N SER A 43 -9.78 10.93 -1.01
CA SER A 43 -10.58 10.97 -2.23
C SER A 43 -9.69 10.54 -3.41
N LEU A 44 -9.90 9.31 -3.88
CA LEU A 44 -9.22 8.81 -5.06
C LEU A 44 -9.78 9.53 -6.30
N ASP A 45 -8.98 10.41 -6.88
CA ASP A 45 -9.32 11.05 -8.15
C ASP A 45 -8.84 10.19 -9.32
N TYR A 46 -9.76 9.41 -9.89
CA TYR A 46 -9.49 8.47 -10.98
C TYR A 46 -9.40 9.15 -12.35
N ARG A 47 -9.72 10.45 -12.45
CA ARG A 47 -9.82 11.19 -13.72
C ARG A 47 -8.49 11.28 -14.46
N ASN A 48 -7.39 11.34 -13.72
CA ASN A 48 -6.05 11.38 -14.30
C ASN A 48 -5.58 10.01 -14.82
N PHE A 49 -6.24 8.92 -14.44
CA PHE A 49 -5.85 7.56 -14.77
C PHE A 49 -6.73 6.91 -15.83
N LEU A 50 -7.98 7.37 -15.97
CA LEU A 50 -8.95 6.83 -16.91
C LEU A 50 -9.14 7.84 -18.06
N MET A 51 -8.88 7.43 -19.30
CA MET A 51 -9.22 8.22 -20.49
C MET A 51 -10.73 8.17 -20.73
N VAL A 52 -11.49 8.94 -19.96
CA VAL A 52 -12.96 8.91 -19.99
C VAL A 52 -13.52 10.33 -20.13
N PRO A 53 -14.49 10.56 -21.01
CA PRO A 53 -15.17 11.85 -21.09
C PRO A 53 -15.94 12.16 -19.80
N ASN A 54 -15.91 13.43 -19.40
CA ASN A 54 -16.59 13.91 -18.19
C ASN A 54 -18.06 13.47 -18.16
N GLY A 55 -18.50 12.89 -17.03
CA GLY A 55 -19.88 12.44 -16.84
C GLY A 55 -20.16 10.98 -17.19
N TYR A 56 -19.22 10.26 -17.82
CA TYR A 56 -19.37 8.84 -18.18
C TYR A 56 -18.54 7.87 -17.32
N GLU A 57 -17.97 8.36 -16.22
CA GLU A 57 -17.06 7.63 -15.33
C GLU A 57 -17.64 6.28 -14.88
N GLY A 58 -18.90 6.25 -14.41
CA GLY A 58 -19.52 5.02 -13.91
C GLY A 58 -19.72 3.94 -14.99
N ILE A 59 -20.07 4.36 -16.21
CA ILE A 59 -20.25 3.43 -17.34
C ILE A 59 -18.89 2.89 -17.80
N ALA A 60 -17.89 3.77 -17.89
CA ALA A 60 -16.53 3.37 -18.27
C ALA A 60 -15.93 2.38 -17.27
N ILE A 61 -16.07 2.63 -15.96
CA ILE A 61 -15.62 1.71 -14.91
C ILE A 61 -16.31 0.34 -15.05
N SER A 62 -17.62 0.33 -15.27
CA SER A 62 -18.38 -0.91 -15.46
C SER A 62 -17.88 -1.71 -16.68
N LEU A 63 -17.60 -1.01 -17.80
CA LEU A 63 -17.01 -1.63 -18.98
C LEU A 63 -15.61 -2.17 -18.72
N TYR A 64 -14.76 -1.45 -17.97
CA TYR A 64 -13.44 -1.93 -17.61
C TYR A 64 -13.49 -3.20 -16.75
N ILE A 65 -14.40 -3.26 -15.78
CA ILE A 65 -14.60 -4.45 -14.94
C ILE A 65 -15.01 -5.66 -15.78
N LEU A 66 -15.73 -5.46 -16.88
CA LEU A 66 -16.17 -6.56 -17.75
C LEU A 66 -15.10 -6.95 -18.79
N ILE A 67 -14.49 -5.97 -19.43
CA ILE A 67 -13.58 -6.17 -20.58
C ILE A 67 -12.19 -6.62 -20.13
N ILE A 68 -11.64 -6.03 -19.07
CA ILE A 68 -10.26 -6.30 -18.65
C ILE A 68 -10.07 -7.79 -18.28
N PRO A 69 -10.91 -8.39 -17.41
CA PRO A 69 -10.78 -9.82 -17.09
C PRO A 69 -10.98 -10.68 -18.33
N TYR A 70 -11.94 -10.35 -19.19
CA TYR A 70 -12.19 -11.14 -20.40
C TYR A 70 -10.97 -11.21 -21.32
N ILE A 71 -10.31 -10.06 -21.58
CA ILE A 71 -9.10 -10.01 -22.39
C ILE A 71 -7.94 -10.76 -21.70
N ALA A 72 -7.79 -10.61 -20.39
CA ALA A 72 -6.77 -11.33 -19.62
C ALA A 72 -6.98 -12.85 -19.71
N GLY A 73 -8.23 -13.31 -19.58
CA GLY A 73 -8.61 -14.72 -19.69
C GLY A 73 -8.34 -15.28 -21.09
N LEU A 74 -8.73 -14.56 -22.15
CA LEU A 74 -8.42 -14.94 -23.53
C LEU A 74 -6.90 -15.03 -23.77
N SER A 75 -6.15 -14.02 -23.31
CA SER A 75 -4.70 -13.98 -23.46
C SER A 75 -4.03 -15.14 -22.73
N PHE A 76 -4.51 -15.46 -21.52
CA PHE A 76 -4.02 -16.59 -20.74
C PHE A 76 -4.32 -17.93 -21.43
N LEU A 77 -5.56 -18.14 -21.89
CA LEU A 77 -5.95 -19.34 -22.63
C LEU A 77 -5.13 -19.49 -23.90
N TYR A 78 -4.92 -18.42 -24.66
CA TYR A 78 -4.15 -18.45 -25.89
C TYR A 78 -2.67 -18.79 -25.63
N LEU A 79 -2.01 -18.08 -24.70
CA LEU A 79 -0.57 -18.22 -24.48
C LEU A 79 -0.22 -19.50 -23.71
N PHE A 80 -0.97 -19.84 -22.66
CA PHE A 80 -0.60 -20.92 -21.74
C PHE A 80 -1.31 -22.23 -22.04
N VAL A 81 -2.61 -22.20 -22.38
CA VAL A 81 -3.38 -23.43 -22.62
C VAL A 81 -3.24 -23.89 -24.07
N ALA A 82 -3.47 -23.01 -25.03
CA ALA A 82 -3.35 -23.29 -26.46
C ALA A 82 -1.90 -23.21 -26.99
N ARG A 83 -0.94 -22.80 -26.13
CA ARG A 83 0.50 -22.66 -26.46
C ARG A 83 0.75 -21.80 -27.72
N ALA A 84 -0.01 -20.71 -27.85
CA ALA A 84 0.01 -19.81 -28.99
C ALA A 84 -0.30 -20.46 -30.36
N SER A 85 -1.00 -21.60 -30.36
CA SER A 85 -1.57 -22.19 -31.58
C SER A 85 -3.00 -21.72 -31.80
N TYR A 86 -3.24 -21.12 -32.97
CA TYR A 86 -4.56 -20.66 -33.35
C TYR A 86 -5.56 -21.82 -33.52
N GLU A 87 -5.10 -22.97 -34.02
CA GLU A 87 -5.94 -24.16 -34.21
C GLU A 87 -6.48 -24.68 -32.87
N TYR A 88 -5.61 -24.82 -31.87
CA TYR A 88 -6.03 -25.28 -30.54
C TYR A 88 -6.88 -24.24 -29.80
N PHE A 89 -6.64 -22.95 -30.06
CA PHE A 89 -7.42 -21.88 -29.45
C PHE A 89 -8.86 -21.83 -29.99
N LEU A 90 -9.05 -21.99 -31.31
CA LEU A 90 -10.37 -22.07 -31.93
C LEU A 90 -11.13 -23.35 -31.61
N ALA A 91 -10.40 -24.46 -31.36
CA ALA A 91 -11.02 -25.71 -30.91
C ALA A 91 -11.61 -25.58 -29.49
N PHE A 92 -11.18 -24.59 -28.72
CA PHE A 92 -11.77 -24.28 -27.42
C PHE A 92 -13.16 -23.66 -27.62
N ASN A 93 -14.13 -24.05 -26.80
CA ASN A 93 -15.49 -23.52 -26.91
C ASN A 93 -15.53 -22.07 -26.39
N LEU A 94 -15.14 -21.13 -27.25
CA LEU A 94 -15.11 -19.68 -26.97
C LEU A 94 -16.48 -19.11 -26.61
N THR A 95 -17.55 -19.86 -26.86
CA THR A 95 -18.94 -19.50 -26.54
C THR A 95 -19.18 -19.45 -25.03
N SER A 96 -18.34 -20.07 -24.20
CA SER A 96 -18.44 -20.00 -22.74
C SER A 96 -17.85 -18.70 -22.18
N PHE A 97 -18.42 -17.55 -22.55
CA PHE A 97 -18.00 -16.22 -22.08
C PHE A 97 -17.77 -16.17 -20.57
N ALA A 98 -18.70 -16.71 -19.78
CA ALA A 98 -18.60 -16.71 -18.32
C ALA A 98 -17.38 -17.46 -17.78
N VAL A 99 -16.97 -18.56 -18.43
CA VAL A 99 -15.80 -19.35 -18.02
C VAL A 99 -14.52 -18.58 -18.31
N ILE A 100 -14.41 -18.02 -19.52
CA ILE A 100 -13.25 -17.21 -19.92
C ILE A 100 -13.11 -15.99 -19.02
N TRP A 101 -14.23 -15.33 -18.72
CA TRP A 101 -14.29 -14.18 -17.83
C TRP A 101 -13.88 -14.52 -16.40
N ALA A 102 -14.35 -15.65 -15.84
CA ALA A 102 -13.95 -16.13 -14.52
C ALA A 102 -12.45 -16.44 -14.44
N ILE A 103 -11.89 -17.17 -15.43
CA ILE A 103 -10.44 -17.41 -15.51
C ILE A 103 -9.68 -16.08 -15.58
N GLY A 104 -10.21 -15.13 -16.34
CA GLY A 104 -9.69 -13.78 -16.43
C GLY A 104 -9.53 -13.08 -15.09
N TYR A 105 -10.52 -13.20 -14.20
CA TYR A 105 -10.42 -12.62 -12.86
C TYR A 105 -9.33 -13.27 -12.03
N GLU A 106 -9.16 -14.59 -12.12
CA GLU A 106 -8.10 -15.28 -11.39
C GLU A 106 -6.72 -14.75 -11.83
N VAL A 107 -6.51 -14.58 -13.13
CA VAL A 107 -5.26 -14.02 -13.67
C VAL A 107 -5.04 -12.58 -13.17
N CYS A 108 -6.08 -11.74 -13.21
CA CYS A 108 -6.02 -10.38 -12.67
C CYS A 108 -5.72 -10.37 -11.16
N ALA A 109 -6.39 -11.22 -10.38
CA ALA A 109 -6.23 -11.32 -8.94
C ALA A 109 -4.81 -11.75 -8.55
N VAL A 110 -4.27 -12.79 -9.20
CA VAL A 110 -2.89 -13.23 -8.99
C VAL A 110 -1.91 -12.12 -9.35
N THR A 111 -2.14 -11.41 -10.46
CA THR A 111 -1.27 -10.29 -10.87
C THR A 111 -1.27 -9.17 -9.83
N ILE A 112 -2.46 -8.80 -9.31
CA ILE A 112 -2.59 -7.79 -8.25
C ILE A 112 -1.91 -8.26 -6.96
N LEU A 113 -2.12 -9.51 -6.54
CA LEU A 113 -1.50 -10.08 -5.35
C LEU A 113 0.03 -10.07 -5.45
N VAL A 114 0.58 -10.47 -6.59
CA VAL A 114 2.03 -10.40 -6.85
C VAL A 114 2.50 -8.95 -6.81
N GLY A 115 1.76 -8.01 -7.38
CA GLY A 115 2.06 -6.58 -7.33
C GLY A 115 2.12 -6.03 -5.90
N ILE A 116 1.13 -6.36 -5.07
CA ILE A 116 1.09 -5.97 -3.65
C ILE A 116 2.28 -6.58 -2.91
N PHE A 117 2.58 -7.85 -3.16
CA PHE A 117 3.72 -8.54 -2.54
C PHE A 117 5.06 -7.89 -2.90
N LEU A 118 5.28 -7.54 -4.17
CA LEU A 118 6.49 -6.83 -4.62
C LEU A 118 6.58 -5.42 -4.01
N ALA A 119 5.45 -4.70 -3.93
CA ALA A 119 5.39 -3.39 -3.28
C ALA A 119 5.74 -3.50 -1.78
N TRP A 120 5.27 -4.55 -1.11
CA TRP A 120 5.59 -4.83 0.28
C TRP A 120 7.08 -5.14 0.49
N ILE A 121 7.70 -5.98 -0.36
CA ILE A 121 9.14 -6.23 -0.33
C ILE A 121 9.93 -4.93 -0.49
N LYS A 122 9.54 -4.09 -1.47
CA LYS A 122 10.19 -2.78 -1.70
C LYS A 122 10.06 -1.87 -0.47
N HIS A 123 8.89 -1.84 0.17
CA HIS A 123 8.67 -1.07 1.39
C HIS A 123 9.57 -1.53 2.54
N ILE A 124 9.71 -2.85 2.75
CA ILE A 124 10.61 -3.40 3.78
C ILE A 124 12.06 -3.04 3.49
N ASN A 125 12.52 -3.23 2.26
CA ASN A 125 13.89 -2.89 1.88
C ASN A 125 14.20 -1.40 2.13
N THR A 126 13.25 -0.51 1.78
CA THR A 126 13.36 0.93 2.02
C THR A 126 13.47 1.24 3.51
N ARG A 127 12.61 0.62 4.35
CA ARG A 127 12.63 0.77 5.81
C ARG A 127 13.96 0.31 6.42
N TRP A 128 14.45 -0.85 6.00
CA TRP A 128 15.73 -1.40 6.46
C TRP A 128 16.91 -0.49 6.13
N ASN A 129 16.95 0.08 4.92
CA ASN A 129 17.99 1.02 4.51
C ASN A 129 17.94 2.33 5.32
N GLN A 130 16.75 2.83 5.64
CA GLN A 130 16.58 3.98 6.52
C GLN A 130 17.09 3.71 7.95
N GLU A 131 16.83 2.52 8.49
CA GLU A 131 17.33 2.14 9.82
C GLU A 131 18.86 2.03 9.86
N LYS A 132 19.48 1.48 8.80
CA LYS A 132 20.94 1.49 8.67
C LYS A 132 21.50 2.90 8.63
N ALA A 133 20.88 3.81 7.88
CA ALA A 133 21.30 5.21 7.79
C ALA A 133 21.23 5.94 9.15
N ARG A 134 20.23 5.63 9.99
CA ARG A 134 20.11 6.19 11.35
C ARG A 134 21.19 5.71 12.31
N LYS A 135 21.74 4.51 12.10
CA LYS A 135 22.81 3.95 12.94
C LYS A 135 24.18 4.51 12.61
N ILE A 136 24.34 5.15 11.46
CA ILE A 136 25.57 5.87 11.11
C ILE A 136 25.48 7.21 11.84
N PRO A 137 26.35 7.49 12.84
CA PRO A 137 26.35 8.79 13.49
C PRO A 137 26.59 9.88 12.43
N PRO A 138 25.95 11.05 12.55
CA PRO A 138 26.22 12.15 11.63
C PRO A 138 27.72 12.40 11.65
N LYS A 139 28.38 12.23 10.50
CA LYS A 139 29.80 12.55 10.33
C LYS A 139 29.97 14.01 10.78
N ASP A 140 30.75 14.23 11.82
CA ASP A 140 30.89 15.52 12.49
C ASP A 140 30.94 16.66 11.49
N ARG A 141 29.91 17.51 11.53
CA ARG A 141 29.90 18.82 10.85
C ARG A 141 30.66 19.87 11.66
N TYR A 142 31.35 19.47 12.72
CA TYR A 142 32.24 20.33 13.47
C TYR A 142 33.64 19.72 13.39
N GLY A 143 34.40 20.17 12.39
CA GLY A 143 35.85 20.07 12.46
C GLY A 143 36.35 21.03 13.52
N PHE A 144 36.63 20.50 14.70
CA PHE A 144 37.59 21.03 15.66
C PHE A 144 38.33 19.85 16.29
#